data_AF-A0A437A8R1-F1
#
_entry.id   AF-A0A437A8R1-F1
#
_cell.length_a   1.000
_cell.length_b   1.000
_cell.length_c   1.000
_cell.angle_alpha   90.00
_cell.angle_beta   90.00
_cell.angle_gamma   90.00
#
_symmetry.space_group_name_H-M   'P 1'
#
loop_
_entity.id
_entity.type
_entity.pdbx_description
1 polymer ?
#
loop_
_entity_poly.entity_id
_entity_poly.type
_entity_poly.pdbx_seq_one_letter_code
_entity_poly.pdbx_strand_id
1 'polypeptide(L)'
;MDPHLAQVLKALQETTSGPQPQAQAPQGYRSQQSYDPRRIYQPDIPLPQPVQPPRAYTQPAPPASERVDPRTITQWPAALKYITTVVTTNQAAMERLRKMKLHQKDHEKQWWRSREAILERHSKSAGNRLAMDSVLKSFGVSTSSAELTPEAKLQELQTYDEKVYRASVQMYASMAEDLKSLGIPFFVITENEFPGDKDAFLEVRRKVVELIDDLI
;
A
#
# COMPACT_ATOMS: atom_id res chain seq x y z
N MET A 1 -53.82 -25.74 -0.02
CA MET A 1 -52.59 -25.52 0.76
C MET A 1 -51.61 -26.59 0.34
N ASP A 2 -50.58 -26.21 -0.40
CA ASP A 2 -49.68 -27.15 -1.08
C ASP A 2 -48.74 -27.82 -0.05
N PRO A 3 -48.81 -29.15 0.14
CA PRO A 3 -48.01 -29.85 1.17
C PRO A 3 -46.50 -29.77 0.90
N HIS A 4 -46.10 -29.46 -0.33
CA HIS A 4 -44.70 -29.33 -0.71
C HIS A 4 -44.06 -28.04 -0.16
N LEU A 5 -44.82 -26.94 -0.10
CA LEU A 5 -44.34 -25.66 0.43
C LEU A 5 -44.06 -25.74 1.95
N ALA A 6 -44.88 -26.50 2.67
CA ALA A 6 -44.71 -26.75 4.10
C ALA A 6 -43.46 -27.59 4.39
N GLN A 7 -43.09 -28.53 3.50
CA GLN A 7 -41.87 -29.31 3.62
C GLN A 7 -40.61 -28.46 3.38
N VAL A 8 -40.65 -27.51 2.42
CA VAL A 8 -39.51 -26.62 2.15
C VAL A 8 -39.27 -25.63 3.30
N LEU A 9 -40.32 -25.07 3.90
CA LEU A 9 -40.20 -24.19 5.07
C LEU A 9 -39.65 -24.95 6.29
N LYS A 10 -40.05 -26.22 6.46
CA LYS A 10 -39.53 -27.07 7.54
C LYS A 10 -38.05 -27.44 7.34
N ALA A 11 -37.65 -27.74 6.11
CA ALA A 11 -36.26 -28.02 5.77
C ALA A 11 -35.34 -26.80 5.95
N LEU A 12 -35.84 -25.58 5.73
CA LEU A 12 -35.07 -24.35 5.96
C LEU A 12 -34.96 -23.99 7.46
N GLN A 13 -35.93 -24.38 8.30
CA GLN A 13 -35.86 -24.19 9.75
C GLN A 13 -34.97 -25.22 10.47
N GLU A 14 -34.87 -26.45 9.95
CA GLU A 14 -34.02 -27.49 10.54
C GLU A 14 -32.51 -27.28 10.27
N THR A 15 -32.12 -26.41 9.34
CA THR A 15 -30.69 -26.12 9.06
C THR A 15 -30.07 -25.05 9.96
N THR A 16 -30.81 -24.45 10.89
CA THR A 16 -30.31 -23.34 11.74
C THR A 16 -30.04 -23.69 13.21
N SER A 17 -30.03 -24.97 13.62
CA SER A 17 -29.83 -25.34 15.04
C SER A 17 -28.91 -26.55 15.30
N GLY A 18 -27.59 -26.30 15.34
CA GLY A 18 -26.55 -27.02 16.13
C GLY A 18 -25.85 -28.25 15.50
N PRO A 19 -24.77 -28.79 16.11
CA PRO A 19 -23.56 -28.18 16.72
C PRO A 19 -22.30 -28.33 15.83
N GLN A 20 -21.26 -27.52 16.10
CA GLN A 20 -19.96 -27.50 15.40
C GLN A 20 -19.24 -28.87 15.32
N PRO A 21 -18.76 -29.27 14.13
CA PRO A 21 -17.59 -30.11 13.96
C PRO A 21 -16.37 -29.26 13.55
N GLN A 22 -15.27 -29.38 14.32
CA GLN A 22 -13.92 -29.04 13.88
C GLN A 22 -13.52 -29.96 12.71
N ALA A 23 -13.33 -29.41 11.51
CA ALA A 23 -12.50 -29.99 10.46
C ALA A 23 -12.04 -28.90 9.47
N GLN A 24 -10.79 -29.05 9.04
CA GLN A 24 -9.98 -28.12 8.26
C GLN A 24 -10.66 -27.59 6.99
N ALA A 25 -10.57 -26.27 6.77
CA ALA A 25 -10.99 -25.64 5.53
C ALA A 25 -9.94 -25.84 4.42
N PRO A 26 -10.35 -26.24 3.21
CA PRO A 26 -9.54 -26.08 2.00
C PRO A 26 -9.32 -24.59 1.73
N GLN A 27 -8.07 -24.22 1.48
CA GLN A 27 -7.69 -22.92 0.97
C GLN A 27 -8.39 -22.67 -0.37
N GLY A 28 -9.23 -21.64 -0.46
CA GLY A 28 -9.86 -21.37 -1.75
C GLY A 28 -10.80 -20.20 -1.89
N TYR A 29 -11.19 -19.46 -0.85
CA TYR A 29 -12.00 -18.25 -1.06
C TYR A 29 -11.62 -17.18 -0.03
N ARG A 30 -10.56 -16.42 -0.36
CA ARG A 30 -10.24 -15.20 0.37
C ARG A 30 -11.31 -14.17 0.03
N SER A 31 -12.22 -13.97 0.97
CA SER A 31 -13.19 -12.88 1.00
C SER A 31 -12.53 -11.58 0.57
N GLN A 32 -13.25 -10.80 -0.24
CA GLN A 32 -12.90 -9.44 -0.67
C GLN A 32 -12.54 -8.62 0.59
N GLN A 33 -11.26 -8.55 0.91
CA GLN A 33 -10.77 -7.69 1.98
C GLN A 33 -11.00 -6.27 1.50
N SER A 34 -11.91 -5.56 2.19
CA SER A 34 -12.07 -4.12 2.07
C SER A 34 -10.68 -3.50 2.10
N TYR A 35 -10.27 -2.92 0.96
CA TYR A 35 -8.96 -2.33 0.77
C TYR A 35 -8.78 -1.19 1.78
N ASP A 36 -7.84 -1.37 2.71
CA ASP A 36 -7.38 -0.30 3.61
C ASP A 36 -5.88 -0.05 3.36
N PRO A 37 -5.51 1.05 2.69
CA PRO A 37 -4.12 1.39 2.40
C PRO A 37 -3.25 1.54 3.66
N ARG A 38 -3.86 1.76 4.84
CA ARG A 38 -3.13 1.92 6.11
C ARG A 38 -2.65 0.62 6.72
N ARG A 39 -3.14 -0.53 6.26
CA ARG A 39 -2.80 -1.84 6.85
C ARG A 39 -1.57 -2.50 6.23
N ILE A 40 -1.11 -2.06 5.08
CA ILE A 40 -0.01 -2.71 4.34
C ILE A 40 1.33 -2.02 4.61
N TYR A 41 1.31 -0.72 4.91
CA TYR A 41 2.47 0.03 5.34
C TYR A 41 2.26 0.53 6.78
N GLN A 42 2.73 -0.25 7.75
CA GLN A 42 3.11 0.29 9.05
C GLN A 42 4.63 0.55 8.98
N PRO A 43 5.09 1.79 9.17
CA PRO A 43 6.50 1.98 9.52
C PRO A 43 6.75 1.13 10.77
N ASP A 44 7.84 0.36 10.75
CA ASP A 44 8.33 -0.33 11.94
C ASP A 44 8.66 0.75 12.95
N ILE A 45 7.70 1.12 13.80
CA ILE A 45 7.94 1.96 14.97
C ILE A 45 8.47 0.97 16.00
N PRO A 46 9.77 1.00 16.35
CA PRO A 46 10.26 0.14 17.40
C PRO A 46 9.49 0.49 18.68
N LEU A 47 8.74 -0.47 19.23
CA LEU A 47 8.22 -0.30 20.59
C LEU A 47 9.42 -0.04 21.51
N PRO A 48 9.33 0.91 22.46
CA PRO A 48 10.38 1.13 23.44
C PRO A 48 10.58 -0.15 24.25
N GLN A 49 11.62 -0.91 23.93
CA GLN A 49 12.08 -2.00 24.77
C GLN A 49 12.69 -1.39 26.04
N PRO A 50 12.36 -1.90 27.24
CA PRO A 50 13.05 -1.51 28.45
C PRO A 50 14.54 -1.89 28.31
N VAL A 51 15.39 -0.87 28.19
CA VAL A 51 16.83 -1.01 28.04
C VAL A 51 17.40 -1.58 29.34
N GLN A 52 17.84 -2.83 29.33
CA GLN A 52 18.72 -3.34 30.37
C GLN A 52 20.11 -2.73 30.16
N PRO A 53 20.80 -2.19 31.18
CA PRO A 53 22.13 -1.63 31.01
C PRO A 53 23.15 -2.74 30.71
N PRO A 54 23.85 -2.72 29.57
CA PRO A 54 24.96 -3.63 29.33
C PRO A 54 26.18 -3.19 30.16
N ARG A 55 26.83 -4.17 30.78
CA ARG A 55 28.11 -3.99 31.49
C ARG A 55 29.15 -3.31 30.61
N ALA A 56 29.85 -2.34 31.20
CA ALA A 56 30.96 -1.63 30.60
C ALA A 56 32.12 -2.61 30.30
N TYR A 57 32.30 -2.94 29.03
CA TYR A 57 33.57 -3.39 28.50
C TYR A 57 34.14 -2.22 27.69
N THR A 58 35.20 -1.60 28.20
CA THR A 58 35.99 -0.58 27.51
C THR A 58 36.65 -1.19 26.27
N GLN A 59 36.00 -1.04 25.12
CA GLN A 59 36.67 -1.15 23.83
C GLN A 59 37.17 0.24 23.42
N PRO A 60 38.40 0.38 22.91
CA PRO A 60 38.88 1.64 22.37
C PRO A 60 38.04 2.04 21.15
N ALA A 61 37.44 3.21 21.22
CA ALA A 61 36.62 3.77 20.15
C ALA A 61 37.48 4.02 18.89
N PRO A 62 37.00 3.68 17.68
CA PRO A 62 37.63 4.17 16.45
C PRO A 62 37.59 5.71 16.43
N PRO A 63 38.56 6.38 15.77
CA PRO A 63 38.61 7.83 15.73
C PRO A 63 37.30 8.39 15.16
N ALA A 64 36.73 9.37 15.87
CA ALA A 64 35.54 10.08 15.45
C ALA A 64 35.81 10.76 14.10
N SER A 65 35.48 10.09 13.00
CA SER A 65 35.30 10.75 11.72
C SER A 65 34.22 11.80 11.96
N GLU A 66 34.53 13.07 11.75
CA GLU A 66 33.57 14.16 11.82
C GLU A 66 32.35 13.76 10.97
N ARG A 67 31.26 13.35 11.64
CA ARG A 67 30.03 12.97 10.96
C ARG A 67 29.45 14.27 10.42
N VAL A 68 29.68 14.53 9.13
CA VAL A 68 29.08 15.67 8.43
C VAL A 68 27.57 15.61 8.64
N ASP A 69 27.02 16.66 9.24
CA ASP A 69 25.58 16.76 9.47
C ASP A 69 24.88 16.95 8.12
N PRO A 70 23.99 16.03 7.71
CA PRO A 70 23.29 16.12 6.42
C PRO A 70 22.44 17.38 6.27
N ARG A 71 22.04 18.03 7.38
CA ARG A 71 21.29 19.30 7.34
C ARG A 71 22.14 20.47 6.84
N THR A 72 23.46 20.40 7.00
CA THR A 72 24.39 21.45 6.54
C THR A 72 24.68 21.37 5.04
N ILE A 73 24.28 20.28 4.39
CA ILE A 73 24.53 20.03 2.97
C ILE A 73 23.47 20.73 2.13
N THR A 74 23.86 21.84 1.51
CA THR A 74 22.99 22.64 0.62
C THR A 74 23.39 22.58 -0.85
N GLN A 75 24.53 21.97 -1.17
CA GLN A 75 25.08 21.91 -2.52
C GLN A 75 25.02 20.48 -3.09
N TRP A 76 24.61 20.33 -4.35
CA TRP A 76 24.45 19.03 -5.01
C TRP A 76 25.72 18.15 -4.99
N PRO A 77 26.93 18.64 -5.33
CA PRO A 77 28.13 17.80 -5.30
C PRO A 77 28.46 17.23 -3.91
N ALA A 78 28.17 18.01 -2.85
CA ALA A 78 28.35 17.57 -1.47
C ALA A 78 27.33 16.49 -1.08
N ALA A 79 26.07 16.63 -1.52
CA ALA A 79 25.04 15.63 -1.32
C ALA A 79 25.36 14.31 -2.04
N LEU A 80 25.80 14.37 -3.30
CA LEU A 80 26.22 13.20 -4.07
C LEU A 80 27.35 12.45 -3.34
N LYS A 81 28.38 13.16 -2.90
CA LYS A 81 29.47 12.57 -2.10
C LYS A 81 28.96 11.95 -0.81
N TYR A 82 28.07 12.64 -0.09
CA TYR A 82 27.50 12.13 1.15
C TYR A 82 26.71 10.82 0.93
N ILE A 83 25.82 10.79 -0.06
CA ILE A 83 25.01 9.62 -0.37
C ILE A 83 25.92 8.44 -0.75
N THR A 84 26.84 8.66 -1.70
CA THR A 84 27.73 7.62 -2.21
C THR A 84 28.75 7.08 -1.22
N THR A 85 29.06 7.82 -0.15
CA THR A 85 30.05 7.41 0.86
C THR A 85 29.43 7.01 2.19
N VAL A 86 28.48 7.78 2.70
CA VAL A 86 27.89 7.60 4.04
C VAL A 86 26.66 6.69 3.97
N VAL A 87 25.74 6.96 3.05
CA VAL A 87 24.46 6.22 2.98
C VAL A 87 24.67 4.80 2.46
N THR A 88 25.47 4.63 1.40
CA THR A 88 25.80 3.32 0.81
C THR A 88 26.57 2.40 1.77
N THR A 89 27.44 2.97 2.61
CA THR A 89 28.18 2.21 3.63
C THR A 89 27.25 1.76 4.76
N ASN A 90 26.16 2.49 5.01
CA ASN A 90 25.16 2.13 6.01
C ASN A 90 24.18 1.07 5.48
N GLN A 91 24.48 -0.21 5.77
CA GLN A 91 23.66 -1.33 5.32
C GLN A 91 22.20 -1.26 5.80
N ALA A 92 21.94 -0.76 7.01
CA ALA A 92 20.59 -0.64 7.52
C ALA A 92 19.79 0.42 6.74
N ALA A 93 20.42 1.54 6.37
CA ALA A 93 19.80 2.55 5.52
C ALA A 93 19.52 2.01 4.12
N MET A 94 20.48 1.33 3.49
CA MET A 94 20.30 0.72 2.17
C MET A 94 19.18 -0.32 2.15
N GLU A 95 19.07 -1.15 3.19
CA GLU A 95 17.99 -2.13 3.31
C GLU A 95 16.63 -1.45 3.46
N ARG A 96 16.54 -0.36 4.23
CA ARG A 96 15.31 0.43 4.35
C ARG A 96 14.90 1.03 3.01
N LEU A 97 15.86 1.56 2.23
CA LEU A 97 15.61 2.11 0.90
C LEU A 97 15.12 1.05 -0.10
N ARG A 98 15.73 -0.15 -0.10
CA ARG A 98 15.26 -1.28 -0.93
C ARG A 98 13.84 -1.69 -0.59
N LYS A 99 13.52 -1.83 0.70
CA LYS A 99 12.17 -2.16 1.16
C LYS A 99 11.16 -1.09 0.75
N MET A 100 11.53 0.19 0.86
CA MET A 100 10.69 1.31 0.41
C MET A 100 10.36 1.21 -1.09
N LYS A 101 11.37 0.99 -1.95
CA LYS A 101 11.17 0.79 -3.40
C LYS A 101 10.31 -0.45 -3.70
N LEU A 102 10.50 -1.54 -2.97
CA LEU A 102 9.68 -2.74 -3.10
C LEU A 102 8.21 -2.46 -2.75
N HIS A 103 7.96 -1.81 -1.60
CA HIS A 103 6.61 -1.45 -1.18
C HIS A 103 5.91 -0.52 -2.16
N GLN A 104 6.62 0.46 -2.74
CA GLN A 104 6.08 1.31 -3.79
C GLN A 104 5.59 0.47 -4.97
N LYS A 105 6.46 -0.42 -5.52
CA LYS A 105 6.11 -1.28 -6.65
C LYS A 105 4.94 -2.21 -6.34
N ASP A 106 4.86 -2.73 -5.11
CA ASP A 106 3.77 -3.60 -4.68
C ASP A 106 2.44 -2.84 -4.60
N HIS A 107 2.43 -1.60 -4.07
CA HIS A 107 1.25 -0.74 -4.07
C HIS A 107 0.78 -0.44 -5.50
N GLU A 108 1.69 -0.04 -6.39
CA GLU A 108 1.37 0.25 -7.80
C GLU A 108 0.77 -0.98 -8.50
N LYS A 109 1.39 -2.14 -8.31
CA LYS A 109 0.91 -3.41 -8.86
C LYS A 109 -0.45 -3.80 -8.31
N GLN A 110 -0.69 -3.58 -7.01
CA GLN A 110 -1.98 -3.86 -6.38
C GLN A 110 -3.07 -2.90 -6.88
N TRP A 111 -2.75 -1.62 -7.03
CA TRP A 111 -3.68 -0.63 -7.58
C TRP A 111 -4.08 -0.97 -9.00
N TRP A 112 -3.11 -1.35 -9.83
CA TRP A 112 -3.36 -1.80 -11.19
C TRP A 112 -4.25 -3.05 -11.20
N ARG A 113 -3.91 -4.09 -10.45
CA ARG A 113 -4.72 -5.33 -10.37
C ARG A 113 -6.16 -5.07 -9.93
N SER A 114 -6.35 -4.19 -8.96
CA SER A 114 -7.68 -3.87 -8.44
C SER A 114 -8.50 -3.10 -9.47
N ARG A 115 -7.86 -2.21 -10.24
CA ARG A 115 -8.50 -1.53 -11.37
C ARG A 115 -8.90 -2.50 -12.49
N GLU A 116 -8.02 -3.43 -12.84
CA GLU A 116 -8.31 -4.48 -13.82
C GLU A 116 -9.48 -5.36 -13.36
N ALA A 117 -9.55 -5.69 -12.07
CA ALA A 117 -10.67 -6.45 -11.52
C ALA A 117 -12.01 -5.69 -11.63
N ILE A 118 -12.01 -4.36 -11.48
CA ILE A 118 -13.20 -3.52 -11.70
C ILE A 118 -13.64 -3.61 -13.16
N LEU A 119 -12.71 -3.48 -14.11
CA LEU A 119 -12.98 -3.58 -15.54
C LEU A 119 -13.49 -4.96 -15.95
N GLU A 120 -12.87 -6.03 -15.43
CA GLU A 120 -13.31 -7.40 -15.67
C GLU A 120 -14.72 -7.65 -15.13
N ARG A 121 -15.05 -7.10 -13.96
CA ARG A 121 -16.42 -7.16 -13.42
C ARG A 121 -17.39 -6.39 -14.31
N HIS A 122 -17.01 -5.21 -14.80
CA HIS A 122 -17.84 -4.41 -15.70
C HIS A 122 -18.14 -5.10 -17.03
N SER A 123 -17.20 -5.87 -17.56
CA SER A 123 -17.38 -6.64 -18.80
C SER A 123 -18.23 -7.90 -18.59
N LYS A 124 -18.01 -8.63 -17.49
CA LYS A 124 -18.78 -9.84 -17.15
C LYS A 124 -20.20 -9.56 -16.68
N SER A 125 -20.50 -8.33 -16.25
CA SER A 125 -21.81 -7.95 -15.72
C SER A 125 -22.97 -8.21 -16.69
N ALA A 126 -22.76 -8.04 -18.01
CA ALA A 126 -23.81 -8.29 -19.01
C ALA A 126 -24.09 -9.79 -19.19
N GLY A 127 -23.04 -10.61 -19.29
CA GLY A 127 -23.14 -12.06 -19.46
C GLY A 127 -23.67 -12.79 -18.21
N ASN A 128 -23.19 -12.41 -17.02
CA ASN A 128 -23.68 -12.98 -15.76
C ASN A 128 -25.15 -12.66 -15.52
N ARG A 129 -25.63 -11.45 -15.89
CA ARG A 129 -27.05 -11.12 -15.80
C ARG A 129 -27.88 -12.03 -16.71
N LEU A 130 -27.51 -12.18 -17.97
CA LEU A 130 -28.26 -13.04 -18.91
C LEU A 130 -28.41 -14.47 -18.36
N ALA A 131 -27.35 -15.00 -17.74
CA ALA A 131 -27.40 -16.31 -17.08
C ALA A 131 -28.33 -16.32 -15.85
N MET A 132 -28.26 -15.30 -14.99
CA MET A 132 -29.15 -15.21 -13.81
C MET A 132 -30.62 -14.99 -14.17
N ASP A 133 -30.90 -14.10 -15.13
CA ASP A 133 -32.26 -13.85 -15.62
C ASP A 133 -32.86 -15.12 -16.26
N SER A 134 -32.05 -15.91 -16.98
CA SER A 134 -32.48 -17.20 -17.55
C SER A 134 -32.89 -18.19 -16.46
N VAL A 135 -32.11 -18.29 -15.37
CA VAL A 135 -32.43 -19.14 -14.21
C VAL A 135 -33.66 -18.63 -13.49
N LEU A 136 -33.78 -17.34 -13.20
CA LEU A 136 -34.93 -16.79 -12.49
C LEU A 136 -36.23 -16.93 -13.29
N LYS A 137 -36.14 -16.74 -14.61
CA LYS A 137 -37.24 -16.97 -15.54
C LYS A 137 -37.71 -18.42 -15.55
N SER A 138 -36.81 -19.40 -15.40
CA SER A 138 -37.21 -20.82 -15.32
C SER A 138 -37.98 -21.15 -14.04
N PHE A 139 -37.79 -20.37 -12.98
CA PHE A 139 -38.57 -20.44 -11.74
C PHE A 139 -39.83 -19.55 -11.74
N GLY A 140 -40.18 -18.94 -12.88
CA GLY A 140 -41.36 -18.08 -13.01
C GLY A 140 -41.23 -16.72 -12.31
N VAL A 141 -40.03 -16.37 -11.84
CA VAL A 141 -39.76 -15.07 -11.21
C VAL A 141 -39.23 -14.11 -12.28
N SER A 142 -39.93 -13.00 -12.49
CA SER A 142 -39.44 -11.91 -13.34
C SER A 142 -38.71 -10.89 -12.48
N THR A 143 -37.39 -10.72 -12.67
CA THR A 143 -36.60 -9.70 -11.98
C THR A 143 -36.22 -8.56 -12.93
N SER A 144 -36.60 -7.33 -12.60
CA SER A 144 -36.06 -6.12 -13.22
C SER A 144 -34.78 -5.70 -12.48
N SER A 145 -33.68 -6.45 -12.66
CA SER A 145 -32.39 -6.04 -12.11
C SER A 145 -31.74 -5.04 -13.07
N ALA A 146 -31.63 -3.77 -12.64
CA ALA A 146 -31.08 -2.70 -13.45
C ALA A 146 -29.60 -2.99 -13.78
N GLU A 147 -29.24 -2.93 -15.06
CA GLU A 147 -27.83 -2.93 -15.45
C GLU A 147 -27.13 -1.74 -14.82
N LEU A 148 -25.88 -1.91 -14.37
CA LEU A 148 -25.01 -0.76 -14.15
C LEU A 148 -24.89 -0.01 -15.47
N THR A 149 -25.47 1.19 -15.53
CA THR A 149 -25.40 2.01 -16.73
C THR A 149 -23.94 2.32 -17.06
N PRO A 150 -23.61 2.61 -18.33
CA PRO A 150 -22.26 3.03 -18.70
C PRO A 150 -21.72 4.18 -17.83
N GLU A 151 -22.60 5.10 -17.44
CA GLU A 151 -22.29 6.23 -16.57
C GLU A 151 -21.91 5.76 -15.15
N ALA A 152 -22.65 4.81 -14.59
CA ALA A 152 -22.35 4.25 -13.27
C ALA A 152 -21.01 3.50 -13.25
N LYS A 153 -20.69 2.78 -14.33
CA LYS A 153 -19.37 2.10 -14.50
C LYS A 153 -18.23 3.12 -14.55
N LEU A 154 -18.40 4.20 -15.31
CA LEU A 154 -17.41 5.28 -15.40
C LEU A 154 -17.20 5.96 -14.04
N GLN A 155 -18.28 6.29 -13.34
CA GLN A 155 -18.22 6.92 -12.02
C GLN A 155 -17.51 6.04 -10.99
N GLU A 156 -17.72 4.72 -11.04
CA GLU A 156 -17.02 3.78 -10.17
C GLU A 156 -15.51 3.79 -10.41
N LEU A 157 -15.08 3.79 -11.69
CA LEU A 157 -13.66 3.88 -12.04
C LEU A 157 -13.05 5.20 -11.58
N GLN A 158 -13.74 6.32 -11.80
CA GLN A 158 -13.26 7.64 -11.34
C GLN A 158 -13.11 7.69 -9.82
N THR A 159 -14.09 7.15 -9.08
CA THR A 159 -14.04 7.07 -7.62
C THR A 159 -12.85 6.23 -7.16
N TYR A 160 -12.54 5.15 -7.89
CA TYR A 160 -11.39 4.32 -7.60
C TYR A 160 -10.06 5.03 -7.92
N ASP A 161 -9.95 5.68 -9.08
CA ASP A 161 -8.76 6.42 -9.49
C ASP A 161 -8.46 7.58 -8.53
N GLU A 162 -9.49 8.26 -8.01
CA GLU A 162 -9.33 9.28 -6.95
C GLU A 162 -8.78 8.69 -5.65
N LYS A 163 -9.25 7.49 -5.24
CA LYS A 163 -8.71 6.79 -4.07
C LYS A 163 -7.25 6.42 -4.25
N VAL A 164 -6.88 5.91 -5.44
CA VAL A 164 -5.48 5.59 -5.77
C VAL A 164 -4.63 6.84 -5.73
N TYR A 165 -5.09 7.96 -6.28
CA TYR A 165 -4.37 9.24 -6.22
C TYR A 165 -4.14 9.70 -4.77
N ARG A 166 -5.17 9.69 -3.92
CA ARG A 166 -5.03 10.07 -2.51
C ARG A 166 -4.05 9.13 -1.78
N ALA A 167 -4.13 7.83 -2.04
CA ALA A 167 -3.23 6.84 -1.44
C ALA A 167 -1.79 7.00 -1.93
N SER A 168 -1.56 7.32 -3.21
CA SER A 168 -0.22 7.53 -3.76
C SER A 168 0.43 8.78 -3.17
N VAL A 169 -0.31 9.88 -3.02
CA VAL A 169 0.17 11.09 -2.35
C VAL A 169 0.59 10.79 -0.91
N GLN A 170 -0.21 10.02 -0.16
CA GLN A 170 0.13 9.59 1.20
C GLN A 170 1.38 8.70 1.24
N MET A 171 1.49 7.76 0.31
CA MET A 171 2.66 6.90 0.16
C MET A 171 3.93 7.73 -0.07
N TYR A 172 3.92 8.67 -1.02
CA TYR A 172 5.06 9.54 -1.28
C TYR A 172 5.41 10.45 -0.10
N ALA A 173 4.42 10.94 0.63
CA ALA A 173 4.66 11.72 1.85
C ALA A 173 5.39 10.88 2.92
N SER A 174 4.94 9.64 3.16
CA SER A 174 5.61 8.72 4.08
C SER A 174 7.02 8.36 3.64
N MET A 175 7.25 8.16 2.33
CA MET A 175 8.60 7.91 1.79
C MET A 175 9.52 9.11 1.99
N ALA A 176 9.00 10.34 1.85
CA ALA A 176 9.77 11.54 2.14
C ALA A 176 10.16 11.66 3.63
N GLU A 177 9.29 11.23 4.54
CA GLU A 177 9.60 11.15 5.98
C GLU A 177 10.66 10.08 6.27
N ASP A 178 10.58 8.92 5.62
CA ASP A 178 11.62 7.88 5.71
C ASP A 178 12.97 8.43 5.26
N LEU A 179 13.05 9.09 4.09
CA LEU A 179 14.27 9.71 3.57
C LEU A 179 14.83 10.76 4.54
N LYS A 180 13.96 11.56 5.17
CA LYS A 180 14.34 12.50 6.21
C LYS A 180 14.92 11.78 7.45
N SER A 181 14.29 10.70 7.90
CA SER A 181 14.75 9.92 9.06
C SER A 181 16.12 9.25 8.83
N LEU A 182 16.41 8.89 7.58
CA LEU A 182 17.69 8.33 7.15
C LEU A 182 18.79 9.38 6.97
N GLY A 183 18.49 10.67 7.17
CA GLY A 183 19.46 11.73 7.02
C GLY A 183 19.83 12.01 5.57
N ILE A 184 18.92 11.78 4.62
CA ILE A 184 19.20 12.05 3.21
C ILE A 184 19.20 13.58 2.96
N PRO A 185 20.27 14.16 2.36
CA PRO A 185 20.35 15.58 2.05
C PRO A 185 19.13 16.07 1.25
N PHE A 186 18.75 17.34 1.43
CA PHE A 186 17.55 17.98 0.85
C PHE A 186 16.19 17.45 1.32
N PHE A 187 16.13 16.29 1.99
CA PHE A 187 14.91 15.82 2.68
C PHE A 187 14.90 16.18 4.17
N VAL A 188 16.08 16.42 4.75
CA VAL A 188 16.23 16.89 6.14
C VAL A 188 15.94 18.38 6.31
N ILE A 189 16.21 19.17 5.28
CA ILE A 189 15.96 20.62 5.24
C ILE A 189 14.61 20.93 4.60
N THR A 190 14.07 22.10 4.91
CA THR A 190 12.84 22.65 4.31
C THR A 190 13.14 23.56 3.12
N GLU A 191 12.13 23.84 2.30
CA GLU A 191 12.22 24.77 1.17
C GLU A 191 12.78 26.14 1.58
N ASN A 192 12.39 26.64 2.75
CA ASN A 192 12.84 27.94 3.28
C ASN A 192 14.31 27.95 3.71
N GLU A 193 14.90 26.78 3.98
CA GLU A 193 16.30 26.64 4.39
C GLU A 193 17.23 26.40 3.21
N PHE A 194 16.68 26.08 2.03
CA PHE A 194 17.46 25.84 0.85
C PHE A 194 17.88 27.17 0.19
N PRO A 195 19.18 27.35 -0.12
CA PRO A 195 19.63 28.52 -0.84
C PRO A 195 19.26 28.40 -2.33
N GLY A 196 18.05 28.81 -2.69
CA GLY A 196 17.56 28.79 -4.06
C GLY A 196 16.07 29.09 -4.16
N ASP A 197 15.55 29.05 -5.38
CA ASP A 197 14.11 29.08 -5.61
C ASP A 197 13.49 27.69 -5.40
N LYS A 198 12.16 27.67 -5.35
CA LYS A 198 11.37 26.45 -5.17
C LYS A 198 11.68 25.40 -6.23
N ASP A 199 11.84 25.83 -7.47
CA ASP A 199 12.06 24.94 -8.60
C ASP A 199 13.43 24.27 -8.52
N ALA A 200 14.49 25.02 -8.16
CA ALA A 200 15.80 24.43 -7.90
C ALA A 200 15.76 23.44 -6.72
N PHE A 201 15.00 23.74 -5.66
CA PHE A 201 14.85 22.83 -4.52
C PHE A 201 14.18 21.50 -4.92
N LEU A 202 13.12 21.57 -5.71
CA LEU A 202 12.43 20.38 -6.22
C LEU A 202 13.34 19.58 -7.16
N GLU A 203 14.13 20.26 -7.97
CA GLU A 203 15.06 19.63 -8.91
C GLU A 203 16.19 18.87 -8.19
N VAL A 204 16.79 19.45 -7.14
CA VAL A 204 17.82 18.73 -6.37
C VAL A 204 17.23 17.52 -5.62
N ARG A 205 15.99 17.62 -5.13
CA ARG A 205 15.30 16.48 -4.51
C ARG A 205 15.01 15.38 -5.53
N ARG A 206 14.58 15.73 -6.75
CA ARG A 206 14.41 14.78 -7.86
C ARG A 206 15.71 14.03 -8.14
N LYS A 207 16.81 14.76 -8.31
CA LYS A 207 18.13 14.17 -8.56
C LYS A 207 18.59 13.22 -7.45
N VAL A 208 18.29 13.54 -6.18
CA VAL A 208 18.57 12.61 -5.07
C VAL A 208 17.76 11.32 -5.20
N VAL A 209 16.46 11.40 -5.53
CA VAL A 209 15.63 10.22 -5.69
C VAL A 209 16.11 9.35 -6.84
N GLU A 210 16.45 9.96 -7.98
CA GLU A 210 17.04 9.25 -9.13
C GLU A 210 18.35 8.56 -8.75
N LEU A 211 19.25 9.26 -8.07
CA LEU A 211 20.50 8.69 -7.58
C LEU A 211 20.26 7.50 -6.64
N ILE A 212 19.31 7.63 -5.71
CA ILE A 212 18.97 6.52 -4.81
C ILE A 212 18.43 5.34 -5.61
N ASP A 213 17.60 5.58 -6.63
CA ASP A 213 17.03 4.53 -7.47
C ASP A 213 18.10 3.76 -8.25
N ASP A 214 19.13 4.44 -8.76
CA ASP A 214 20.28 3.86 -9.44
C ASP A 214 21.16 3.01 -8.51
N LEU A 215 21.15 3.31 -7.21
CA LEU A 215 21.96 2.61 -6.20
C LEU A 215 21.32 1.31 -5.68
N ILE A 216 20.02 1.07 -5.94
CA ILE A 216 19.25 -0.04 -5.33
C ILE A 216 18.53 -0.96 -6.32
#